data_AF-A0A3A4P2P9-F1
#
_entry.id   AF-A0A3A4P2P9-F1
#
_cell.length_a   1.000
_cell.length_b   1.000
_cell.length_c   1.000
_cell.angle_alpha   90.00
_cell.angle_beta   90.00
_cell.angle_gamma   90.00
#
_symmetry.space_group_name_H-M   'P 1'
#
loop_
_entity.id
_entity.type
_entity.pdbx_description
1 polymer ?
#
loop_
_entity_poly.entity_id
_entity_poly.type
_entity_poly.pdbx_seq_one_letter_code
_entity_poly.pdbx_strand_id
1 'polypeptide(L)'
;MRRKDSSEVKAGMLEHALQKLRRRFFVVVPSLLAIHFLLSFSACSEEDRAKRALDQVLREEINQFNKYHQREIKVKVYESGGRYYRVYHEREEPTVNMRRTNSVDTPYIATVSFKENIYLTRKSATREDCRKDSHFLLSDSSKREIVYAFAGGSWRKKEVY
;
A
#
# COMPACT_ATOMS: atom_id res chain seq x y z
N MET A 1 -60.62 12.01 63.91
CA MET A 1 -60.37 10.98 62.88
C MET A 1 -59.77 11.66 61.64
N ARG A 2 -58.44 11.71 61.52
CA ARG A 2 -57.70 12.07 60.30
C ARG A 2 -56.32 11.40 60.37
N ARG A 3 -55.90 10.90 59.22
CA ARG A 3 -54.98 9.79 59.02
C ARG A 3 -53.53 10.29 59.07
N LYS A 4 -52.66 9.45 59.64
CA LYS A 4 -51.20 9.58 59.66
C LYS A 4 -50.66 9.61 58.23
N ASP A 5 -49.84 10.60 57.93
CA ASP A 5 -49.17 10.70 56.64
C ASP A 5 -47.98 9.73 56.56
N SER A 6 -47.94 9.08 55.39
CA SER A 6 -47.25 7.85 55.03
C SER A 6 -45.81 8.06 54.54
N SER A 7 -45.22 9.23 54.82
CA SER A 7 -43.96 9.67 54.21
C SER A 7 -42.71 9.41 55.06
N GLU A 8 -42.82 9.30 56.38
CA GLU A 8 -41.62 9.12 57.26
C GLU A 8 -41.22 7.65 57.47
N VAL A 9 -42.12 6.69 57.26
CA VAL A 9 -41.82 5.25 57.47
C VAL A 9 -41.04 4.65 56.30
N LYS A 10 -41.05 5.28 55.12
CA LYS A 10 -40.36 4.76 53.91
C LYS A 10 -38.90 5.18 53.79
N ALA A 11 -38.45 6.22 54.51
CA ALA A 11 -37.06 6.69 54.45
C ALA A 11 -36.10 5.85 55.31
N GLY A 12 -36.57 5.25 56.41
CA GLY A 12 -35.72 4.45 57.32
C GLY A 12 -35.47 3.00 56.88
N MET A 13 -36.30 2.42 56.01
CA MET A 13 -36.16 1.02 55.59
C MET A 13 -35.25 0.81 54.37
N LEU A 14 -34.95 1.86 53.60
CA LEU A 14 -34.10 1.77 52.40
C LEU A 14 -32.60 1.86 52.71
N GLU A 15 -32.21 2.59 53.76
CA GLU A 15 -30.82 2.67 54.25
C GLU A 15 -30.35 1.34 54.87
N HIS A 16 -31.24 0.61 55.54
CA HIS A 16 -30.90 -0.65 56.22
C HIS A 16 -30.81 -1.88 55.29
N ALA A 17 -31.33 -1.76 54.06
CA ALA A 17 -31.21 -2.79 53.02
C ALA A 17 -29.92 -2.65 52.18
N LEU A 18 -29.35 -1.44 52.08
CA LEU A 18 -28.14 -1.17 51.28
C LEU A 18 -26.83 -1.41 52.05
N GLN A 19 -26.85 -1.47 53.39
CA GLN A 19 -25.66 -1.83 54.18
C GLN A 19 -25.46 -3.34 54.41
N LYS A 20 -26.51 -4.17 54.25
CA LYS A 20 -26.43 -5.62 54.52
C LYS A 20 -26.04 -6.47 53.30
N LEU A 21 -25.92 -5.86 52.12
CA LEU A 21 -25.43 -6.48 50.89
C LEU A 21 -23.97 -6.12 50.55
N ARG A 22 -23.24 -5.49 51.49
CA ARG A 22 -21.85 -5.03 51.31
C ARG A 22 -20.78 -5.83 52.08
N ARG A 23 -21.13 -6.98 52.67
CA ARG A 23 -20.15 -7.85 53.34
C ARG A 23 -20.48 -9.31 53.08
N ARG A 24 -19.50 -10.04 52.52
CA ARG A 24 -19.55 -11.43 51.97
C ARG A 24 -20.05 -11.37 50.52
N PHE A 25 -19.22 -11.40 49.49
CA PHE A 25 -18.11 -12.32 49.23
C PHE A 25 -16.98 -11.60 48.48
N PHE A 26 -15.84 -11.47 49.15
CA PHE A 26 -14.56 -11.24 48.50
C PHE A 26 -14.01 -12.63 48.15
N VAL A 27 -14.35 -13.12 46.97
CA VAL A 27 -13.53 -14.12 46.26
C VAL A 27 -13.53 -13.67 44.81
N VAL A 28 -12.58 -12.79 44.50
CA VAL A 28 -12.19 -12.53 43.13
C VAL A 28 -11.52 -13.82 42.66
N VAL A 29 -12.28 -14.69 41.99
CA VAL A 29 -11.69 -15.63 41.05
C VAL A 29 -11.59 -14.84 39.74
N PRO A 30 -10.40 -14.42 39.29
CA PRO A 30 -10.27 -13.94 37.94
C PRO A 30 -10.50 -15.16 37.06
N SER A 31 -11.68 -15.21 36.45
CA SER A 31 -12.04 -16.19 35.44
C SER A 31 -10.96 -16.22 34.35
N LEU A 32 -10.14 -17.26 34.38
CA LEU A 32 -9.13 -17.64 33.36
C LEU A 32 -9.73 -17.95 31.96
N LEU A 33 -10.98 -17.55 31.71
CA LEU A 33 -11.77 -17.84 30.51
C LEU A 33 -12.03 -16.60 29.64
N ALA A 34 -11.51 -15.44 30.00
CA ALA A 34 -11.56 -14.20 29.19
C ALA A 34 -10.20 -13.80 28.60
N ILE A 35 -9.21 -14.70 28.59
CA ILE A 35 -7.88 -14.46 27.96
C ILE A 35 -7.75 -15.23 26.62
N HIS A 36 -8.71 -16.08 26.24
CA HIS A 36 -8.65 -16.79 24.97
C HIS A 36 -9.32 -16.07 23.80
N PHE A 37 -9.91 -14.88 24.01
CA PHE A 37 -10.63 -14.14 22.96
C PHE A 37 -9.91 -12.88 22.46
N LEU A 38 -8.67 -12.61 22.88
CA LEU A 38 -7.92 -11.38 22.53
C LEU A 38 -6.61 -11.61 21.76
N LEU A 39 -6.35 -12.80 21.23
CA LEU A 39 -5.15 -13.08 20.43
C LEU A 39 -5.44 -13.79 19.11
N SER A 40 -6.64 -13.60 18.56
CA SER A 40 -6.92 -13.90 17.16
C SER A 40 -6.66 -12.68 16.27
N PHE A 41 -5.60 -11.90 16.57
CA PHE A 41 -4.93 -11.18 15.49
C PHE A 41 -4.28 -12.26 14.66
N SER A 42 -4.96 -12.69 13.58
CA SER A 42 -4.33 -13.46 12.52
C SER A 42 -3.06 -12.72 12.15
N ALA A 43 -1.92 -13.18 12.67
CA ALA A 43 -0.63 -12.60 12.44
C ALA A 43 -0.34 -12.81 10.96
N CYS A 44 -0.75 -11.85 10.14
CA CYS A 44 -0.43 -11.85 8.74
C CYS A 44 1.08 -11.98 8.65
N SER A 45 1.53 -13.03 7.97
CA SER A 45 2.95 -13.38 7.95
C SER A 45 3.76 -12.17 7.49
N GLU A 46 4.97 -12.03 8.02
CA GLU A 46 5.87 -10.94 7.61
C GLU A 46 6.07 -10.93 6.09
N GLU A 47 6.09 -12.13 5.49
CA GLU A 47 6.16 -12.33 4.04
C GLU A 47 4.94 -11.75 3.31
N ASP A 48 3.71 -12.00 3.78
CA ASP A 48 2.50 -11.46 3.17
C ASP A 48 2.42 -9.92 3.31
N ARG A 49 2.93 -9.40 4.43
CA ARG A 49 3.08 -7.96 4.62
C ARG A 49 4.08 -7.37 3.63
N ALA A 50 5.24 -8.02 3.47
CA ALA A 50 6.26 -7.61 2.51
C ALA A 50 5.71 -7.65 1.07
N LYS A 51 5.00 -8.72 0.68
CA LYS A 51 4.37 -8.84 -0.65
C LYS A 51 3.38 -7.70 -0.92
N ARG A 52 2.43 -7.47 -0.02
CA ARG A 52 1.42 -6.40 -0.21
C ARG A 52 2.04 -5.01 -0.27
N ALA A 53 3.06 -4.76 0.55
CA ALA A 53 3.80 -3.51 0.51
C ALA A 53 4.58 -3.36 -0.82
N LEU A 54 5.12 -4.46 -1.36
CA LEU A 54 5.82 -4.46 -2.64
C LEU A 54 4.86 -4.13 -3.78
N ASP A 55 3.69 -4.77 -3.81
CA ASP A 55 2.65 -4.52 -4.81
C ASP A 55 2.21 -3.06 -4.82
N GLN A 56 2.15 -2.43 -3.64
CA GLN A 56 1.84 -1.01 -3.55
C GLN A 56 2.95 -0.16 -4.19
N VAL A 57 4.21 -0.40 -3.85
CA VAL A 57 5.36 0.32 -4.44
C VAL A 57 5.42 0.13 -5.95
N LEU A 58 5.17 -1.08 -6.45
CA LEU A 58 5.14 -1.37 -7.88
C LEU A 58 4.00 -0.64 -8.59
N ARG A 59 2.80 -0.60 -8.02
CA ARG A 59 1.68 0.16 -8.57
C ARG A 59 2.00 1.65 -8.64
N GLU A 60 2.63 2.20 -7.60
CA GLU A 60 3.07 3.60 -7.59
C GLU A 60 4.11 3.88 -8.68
N GLU A 61 5.11 3.01 -8.83
CA GLU A 61 6.15 3.12 -9.87
C GLU A 61 5.57 3.04 -11.30
N ILE A 62 4.64 2.11 -11.53
CA ILE A 62 3.93 1.97 -12.81
C ILE A 62 3.07 3.22 -13.07
N ASN A 63 2.32 3.68 -12.07
CA ASN A 63 1.50 4.89 -12.21
C ASN A 63 2.35 6.13 -12.48
N GLN A 64 3.52 6.25 -11.84
CA GLN A 64 4.45 7.34 -12.14
C GLN A 64 4.99 7.25 -13.56
N PHE A 65 5.44 6.06 -14.00
CA PHE A 65 5.87 5.85 -15.38
C PHE A 65 4.76 6.22 -16.37
N ASN A 66 3.55 5.72 -16.16
CA ASN A 66 2.40 6.03 -17.01
C ASN A 66 2.08 7.53 -16.97
N LYS A 67 2.22 8.20 -15.83
CA LYS A 67 2.03 9.65 -15.74
C LYS A 67 3.08 10.43 -16.54
N TYR A 68 4.34 10.01 -16.53
CA TYR A 68 5.40 10.73 -17.25
C TYR A 68 5.44 10.41 -18.74
N HIS A 69 5.22 9.14 -19.09
CA HIS A 69 5.43 8.61 -20.43
C HIS A 69 4.11 8.29 -21.17
N GLN A 70 3.04 8.00 -20.45
CA GLN A 70 1.74 7.63 -20.98
C GLN A 70 0.60 8.60 -20.61
N ARG A 71 0.90 9.83 -20.16
CA ARG A 71 -0.11 10.91 -20.06
C ARG A 71 -0.66 11.24 -21.46
N GLU A 72 -1.59 10.40 -21.88
CA GLU A 72 -2.85 10.72 -22.55
C GLU A 72 -2.73 11.41 -23.91
N ILE A 73 -2.70 10.57 -24.95
CA ILE A 73 -3.28 10.77 -26.29
C ILE A 73 -2.58 11.79 -27.21
N LYS A 74 -1.88 12.79 -26.67
CA LYS A 74 -1.12 13.76 -27.44
C LYS A 74 0.35 13.41 -27.38
N VAL A 75 0.74 12.39 -28.15
CA VAL A 75 2.16 12.08 -28.35
C VAL A 75 2.88 13.39 -28.71
N LYS A 76 3.83 13.78 -27.87
CA LYS A 76 4.55 15.04 -28.04
C LYS A 76 5.34 14.97 -29.33
N VAL A 77 5.30 16.07 -30.08
CA VAL A 77 6.14 16.26 -31.26
C VAL A 77 7.42 16.93 -30.80
N TYR A 78 8.54 16.29 -31.10
CA TYR A 78 9.89 16.75 -30.84
C TYR A 78 10.52 17.24 -32.15
N GLU A 79 11.50 18.14 -32.04
CA GLU A 79 12.22 18.67 -33.19
C GLU A 79 13.72 18.39 -33.04
N SER A 80 14.35 17.92 -34.11
CA SER A 80 15.78 17.64 -34.16
C SER A 80 16.30 17.84 -35.58
N GLY A 81 17.23 18.79 -35.75
CA GLY A 81 17.81 19.12 -37.06
C GLY A 81 16.80 19.67 -38.05
N GLY A 82 15.85 20.52 -37.59
CA GLY A 82 14.79 21.10 -38.43
C GLY A 82 13.74 20.08 -38.90
N ARG A 83 13.69 18.90 -38.28
CA ARG A 83 12.69 17.86 -38.58
C ARG A 83 11.94 17.44 -37.32
N TYR A 84 10.68 17.08 -37.52
CA TYR A 84 9.74 16.75 -36.45
C TYR A 84 9.53 15.25 -36.35
N TYR A 85 9.46 14.72 -35.14
CA TYR A 85 9.19 13.30 -34.87
C TYR A 85 8.43 13.14 -33.55
N ARG A 86 7.81 11.97 -33.38
CA ARG A 86 7.06 11.60 -32.18
C ARG A 86 7.77 10.47 -31.44
N VAL A 87 7.60 10.43 -30.13
CA VAL A 87 8.19 9.40 -29.25
C VAL A 87 7.07 8.69 -28.51
N TYR A 88 7.06 7.36 -28.57
CA TYR A 88 6.17 6.51 -27.79
C TYR A 88 7.02 5.58 -26.91
N HIS A 89 6.70 5.53 -25.63
CA HIS A 89 7.35 4.63 -24.68
C HIS A 89 6.36 3.53 -24.31
N GLU A 90 6.83 2.30 -24.42
CA GLU A 90 6.13 1.11 -23.98
C GLU A 90 6.98 0.40 -22.95
N ARG A 91 6.34 -0.10 -21.89
CA ARG A 91 6.99 -0.93 -20.89
C ARG A 91 6.25 -2.26 -20.83
N GLU A 92 7.00 -3.35 -20.95
CA GLU A 92 6.47 -4.70 -20.74
C GLU A 92 6.14 -4.92 -19.26
N GLU A 93 5.24 -5.86 -18.96
CA GLU A 93 4.86 -6.18 -17.58
C GLU A 93 6.10 -6.56 -16.75
N PRO A 94 6.31 -5.96 -15.57
CA PRO A 94 7.48 -6.26 -14.76
C PRO A 94 7.45 -7.68 -14.22
N THR A 95 8.59 -8.35 -14.26
CA THR A 95 8.83 -9.61 -13.55
C THR A 95 9.38 -9.31 -12.17
N VAL A 96 8.75 -9.88 -11.13
CA VAL A 96 9.12 -9.66 -9.73
C VAL A 96 9.67 -10.95 -9.14
N ASN A 97 10.90 -10.90 -8.63
CA ASN A 97 11.52 -11.99 -7.89
C ASN A 97 11.81 -11.53 -6.46
N MET A 98 10.99 -11.98 -5.51
CA MET A 98 11.17 -11.70 -4.09
C MET A 98 11.80 -12.90 -3.40
N ARG A 99 12.83 -12.65 -2.59
CA ARG A 99 13.50 -13.66 -1.78
C ARG A 99 13.72 -13.20 -0.35
N ARG A 100 13.64 -14.15 0.59
CA ARG A 100 14.07 -13.95 1.97
C ARG A 100 15.60 -13.91 2.04
N THR A 101 16.14 -13.13 2.97
CA THR A 101 17.58 -13.08 3.24
C THR A 101 17.87 -13.58 4.67
N ASN A 102 19.16 -13.75 4.97
CA ASN A 102 19.63 -14.10 6.32
C ASN A 102 19.82 -12.87 7.22
N SER A 103 19.58 -11.66 6.71
CA SER A 103 19.71 -10.41 7.46
C SER A 103 18.46 -10.15 8.30
N VAL A 104 18.66 -9.82 9.58
CA VAL A 104 17.58 -9.40 10.48
C VAL A 104 17.04 -8.03 10.08
N ASP A 105 17.91 -7.12 9.63
CA ASP A 105 17.52 -5.73 9.30
C ASP A 105 16.89 -5.60 7.91
N THR A 106 17.24 -6.51 6.99
CA THR A 106 16.71 -6.55 5.63
C THR A 106 16.18 -7.94 5.29
N PRO A 107 15.10 -8.40 5.93
CA PRO A 107 14.64 -9.78 5.85
C PRO A 107 14.22 -10.21 4.43
N TYR A 108 13.88 -9.26 3.55
CA TYR A 108 13.53 -9.54 2.15
C TYR A 108 14.24 -8.60 1.17
N ILE A 109 14.54 -9.13 -0.01
CA ILE A 109 14.99 -8.40 -1.19
C ILE A 109 14.07 -8.77 -2.34
N ALA A 110 13.71 -7.79 -3.16
CA ALA A 110 12.97 -8.01 -4.40
C ALA A 110 13.76 -7.43 -5.57
N THR A 111 13.88 -8.22 -6.63
CA THR A 111 14.40 -7.75 -7.92
C THR A 111 13.23 -7.61 -8.87
N VAL A 112 13.10 -6.43 -9.45
CA VAL A 112 12.04 -6.07 -10.40
C VAL A 112 12.70 -5.82 -11.73
N SER A 113 12.42 -6.67 -12.71
CA SER A 113 13.01 -6.59 -14.05
C SER A 113 11.93 -6.27 -15.06
N PHE A 114 12.18 -5.34 -15.96
CA PHE A 114 11.26 -4.99 -17.04
C PHE A 114 12.02 -4.57 -18.29
N LYS A 115 11.33 -4.62 -19.42
CA LYS A 115 11.85 -4.14 -20.70
C LYS A 115 11.11 -2.88 -21.11
N GLU A 116 11.85 -1.84 -21.46
CA GLU A 116 11.33 -0.59 -21.98
C GLU A 116 11.68 -0.49 -23.46
N ASN A 117 10.65 -0.31 -24.30
CA ASN A 117 10.76 -0.10 -25.73
C ASN A 117 10.46 1.36 -26.04
N ILE A 118 11.33 1.98 -26.83
CA ILE A 118 11.16 3.35 -27.30
C ILE A 118 10.91 3.29 -28.80
N TYR A 119 9.77 3.83 -29.23
CA TYR A 119 9.41 3.91 -30.63
C TYR A 119 9.38 5.35 -31.11
N LEU A 120 9.86 5.56 -32.33
CA LEU A 120 9.89 6.87 -32.98
C LEU A 120 9.14 6.82 -34.30
N THR A 121 8.44 7.90 -34.65
CA THR A 121 7.97 8.06 -36.03
C THR A 121 9.13 8.43 -36.94
N ARG A 122 8.90 8.32 -38.26
CA ARG A 122 9.83 8.91 -39.22
C ARG A 122 9.91 10.43 -38.96
N LYS A 123 11.10 10.99 -39.21
CA LYS A 123 11.30 12.44 -39.18
C LYS A 123 10.60 13.11 -40.38
N SER A 124 9.70 14.04 -40.11
CA SER A 124 8.94 14.81 -41.11
C SER A 124 9.46 16.25 -41.22
N ALA A 125 9.27 16.88 -42.37
CA ALA A 125 9.66 18.28 -42.58
C ALA A 125 8.75 19.25 -41.83
N THR A 126 7.45 18.92 -41.68
CA THR A 126 6.49 19.76 -40.97
C THR A 126 5.96 19.08 -39.71
N ARG A 127 5.49 19.90 -38.77
CA ARG A 127 4.91 19.45 -37.52
C ARG A 127 3.56 18.74 -37.75
N GLU A 128 2.79 19.22 -38.72
CA GLU A 128 1.48 18.70 -39.09
C GLU A 128 1.58 17.30 -39.69
N ASP A 129 2.54 17.06 -40.58
CA ASP A 129 2.76 15.73 -41.15
C ASP A 129 3.18 14.72 -40.07
N CYS A 130 4.05 15.15 -39.16
CA CYS A 130 4.46 14.35 -38.02
C CYS A 130 3.28 13.96 -37.12
N ARG A 131 2.30 14.86 -36.90
CA ARG A 131 1.10 14.56 -36.10
C ARG A 131 0.19 13.52 -36.75
N LYS A 132 0.15 13.48 -38.08
CA LYS A 132 -0.65 12.52 -38.84
C LYS A 132 0.02 11.15 -38.93
N ASP A 133 1.34 11.09 -38.79
CA ASP A 133 2.10 9.84 -38.80
C ASP A 133 1.74 8.98 -37.58
N SER A 134 1.15 7.82 -37.84
CA SER A 134 0.78 6.80 -36.85
C SER A 134 1.78 5.64 -36.81
N HIS A 135 2.81 5.66 -37.66
CA HIS A 135 3.74 4.55 -37.82
C HIS A 135 4.95 4.76 -36.93
N PHE A 136 4.93 4.08 -35.79
CA PHE A 136 6.00 4.08 -34.81
C PHE A 136 6.95 2.91 -35.09
N LEU A 137 8.22 3.21 -35.30
CA LEU A 137 9.30 2.25 -35.52
C LEU A 137 10.06 2.07 -34.21
N LEU A 138 10.37 0.82 -33.84
CA LEU A 138 11.20 0.54 -32.67
C LEU A 138 12.58 1.16 -32.89
N SER A 139 12.95 2.10 -32.02
CA SER A 139 14.24 2.79 -32.09
C SER A 139 15.23 2.21 -31.09
N ASP A 140 14.77 1.85 -29.91
CA ASP A 140 15.61 1.31 -28.86
C ASP A 140 14.81 0.38 -27.94
N SER A 141 15.52 -0.55 -27.32
CA SER A 141 14.97 -1.47 -26.35
C SER A 141 15.99 -1.73 -25.25
N SER A 142 15.61 -1.45 -24.01
CA SER A 142 16.50 -1.60 -22.85
C SER A 142 15.85 -2.48 -21.79
N LYS A 143 16.65 -3.40 -21.24
CA LYS A 143 16.26 -4.15 -20.04
C LYS A 143 16.71 -3.36 -18.83
N ARG A 144 15.82 -3.16 -17.87
CA ARG A 144 16.10 -2.50 -16.60
C ARG A 144 15.83 -3.45 -15.46
N GLU A 145 16.66 -3.33 -14.44
CA GLU A 145 16.52 -4.04 -13.19
C GLU A 145 16.54 -3.04 -12.04
N ILE A 146 15.61 -3.19 -11.12
CA ILE A 146 15.54 -2.39 -9.90
C ILE A 146 15.52 -3.36 -8.73
N VAL A 147 16.46 -3.16 -7.81
CA VAL A 147 16.52 -3.93 -6.58
C VAL A 147 15.87 -3.13 -5.45
N TYR A 148 14.98 -3.76 -4.71
CA TYR A 148 14.37 -3.23 -3.50
C TYR A 148 14.78 -4.06 -2.29
N ALA A 149 14.95 -3.40 -1.15
CA ALA A 149 15.15 -4.04 0.14
C ALA A 149 14.02 -3.68 1.09
N PHE A 150 13.49 -4.67 1.80
CA PHE A 150 12.46 -4.48 2.81
C PHE A 150 13.13 -4.31 4.16
N ALA A 151 12.93 -3.16 4.81
CA ALA A 151 13.47 -2.86 6.12
C ALA A 151 12.47 -2.01 6.91
N GLY A 152 12.31 -2.32 8.20
CA GLY A 152 11.41 -1.56 9.08
C GLY A 152 9.96 -1.49 8.60
N GLY A 153 9.48 -2.50 7.87
CA GLY A 153 8.11 -2.53 7.34
C GLY A 153 7.90 -1.82 6.00
N SER A 154 8.97 -1.34 5.35
CA SER A 154 8.89 -0.58 4.10
C SER A 154 9.90 -1.05 3.06
N TRP A 155 9.56 -0.94 1.77
CA TRP A 155 10.50 -1.19 0.68
C TRP A 155 11.26 0.07 0.31
N ARG A 156 12.57 -0.07 0.11
CA ARG A 156 13.44 1.01 -0.39
C ARG A 156 14.22 0.52 -1.59
N LYS A 157 14.29 1.37 -2.62
CA LYS A 157 15.14 1.13 -3.80
C LYS A 157 16.60 1.13 -3.37
N LYS A 158 17.35 0.09 -3.75
CA LYS A 158 18.79 0.05 -3.61
C LYS A 158 19.41 0.70 -4.84
N GLU A 159 20.30 1.66 -4.61
CA GLU A 159 21.19 2.16 -5.66
C GLU A 159 22.21 1.05 -5.96
N VAL A 160 22.26 0.63 -7.23
CA VAL A 160 23.30 -0.26 -7.73
C VAL A 160 24.45 0.66 -8.15
N TYR A 161 25.52 0.68 -7.36
CA TYR A 161 26.77 1.37 -7.67
C TYR A 161 27.66 0.53 -8.58
#